data_AF-A0A927LYA7-F1
#
_entry.id   AF-A0A927LYA7-F1
#
_cell.length_a   1.000
_cell.length_b   1.000
_cell.length_c   1.000
_cell.angle_alpha   90.00
_cell.angle_beta   90.00
_cell.angle_gamma   90.00
#
_symmetry.space_group_name_H-M   'P 1'
#
loop_
_entity.id
_entity.type
_entity.pdbx_description
1 polymer ?
#
loop_
_entity_poly.entity_id
_entity_poly.type
_entity_poly.pdbx_seq_one_letter_code
_entity_poly.pdbx_strand_id
1 'polypeptide(L)'
;MDLLDLLKLMFRRWYVSAPVVVVTLGAALAFGLAIQPEYKTEVAILLVPPTTSAAAPEPDATPRPGNPWLRIGENAMAQAVQISISAHDARTKIATAGGDPDYEVGLVTRSSILTVAVVAADEESARKTVQAVTQLIHDEVAGQQAQYEPNPGEQITTEVLDPGLNIVQSRSNVLRAQVVIAAIGALLAAVSAVVYDAVARRRATARLGQRRDGRAPVAWNGNAGQAMVGAPRPAATPTVAPAPAARSAPPAGGAARDATQPLSMSAARARAGFGPPDRHGAHSVGDEGTGPEPEQHDGGPPGNDRNAGHTANGHGGPHTAEDRGPGRTVERAGPGGPARPELRPGPHSDETILLTTVRNPADDSSQ
;
A
#
# COMPACT_ATOMS: atom_id res chain seq x y z
N MET A 1 7.67 -16.10 35.36
CA MET A 1 7.64 -17.40 34.68
C MET A 1 8.37 -17.21 33.37
N ASP A 2 9.43 -17.97 33.14
CA ASP A 2 10.22 -17.85 31.93
C ASP A 2 9.51 -18.53 30.74
N LEU A 3 9.81 -18.10 29.51
CA LEU A 3 9.23 -18.70 28.30
C LEU A 3 9.51 -20.21 28.23
N LEU A 4 10.69 -20.63 28.70
CA LEU A 4 11.07 -22.04 28.77
C LEU A 4 10.26 -22.82 29.81
N ASP A 5 9.88 -22.19 30.93
CA ASP A 5 8.99 -22.81 31.92
C ASP A 5 7.58 -23.00 31.34
N LEU A 6 7.08 -22.02 30.60
CA LEU A 6 5.79 -22.12 29.90
C LEU A 6 5.84 -23.26 28.88
N LEU A 7 6.88 -23.32 28.06
CA LEU A 7 7.05 -24.35 27.04
C LEU A 7 7.13 -25.75 27.68
N LYS A 8 7.93 -25.90 28.74
CA LYS A 8 8.04 -27.15 29.50
C LYS A 8 6.71 -27.56 30.13
N LEU A 9 5.93 -26.60 30.63
CA LEU A 9 4.58 -26.85 31.15
C LEU A 9 3.64 -27.35 30.05
N MET A 10 3.69 -26.76 28.85
CA MET A 10 2.91 -27.23 27.70
C MET A 10 3.27 -28.65 27.27
N PHE A 11 4.55 -29.01 27.26
CA PHE A 11 4.99 -30.39 26.96
C PHE A 11 4.59 -31.40 28.04
N ARG A 12 4.62 -31.00 29.32
CA ARG A 12 4.21 -31.89 30.43
C ARG A 12 2.72 -32.25 30.39
N ARG A 13 1.89 -31.39 29.79
CA ARG A 13 0.44 -31.57 29.67
C ARG A 13 0.01 -31.65 28.20
N TRP A 14 0.77 -32.40 27.40
CA TRP A 14 0.56 -32.55 25.96
C TRP A 14 -0.88 -32.96 25.58
N TYR A 15 -1.59 -33.72 26.42
CA TYR A 15 -2.97 -34.14 26.16
C TYR A 15 -4.01 -32.99 26.18
N VAL A 16 -3.70 -31.83 26.77
CA VAL A 16 -4.56 -30.62 26.72
C VAL A 16 -4.11 -29.67 25.62
N SER A 17 -2.81 -29.46 25.47
CA SER A 17 -2.27 -28.54 24.47
C SER A 17 -2.36 -29.10 23.05
N ALA A 18 -2.13 -30.40 22.85
CA ALA A 18 -2.20 -31.05 21.53
C ALA A 18 -3.56 -30.87 20.83
N PRO A 19 -4.74 -31.13 21.44
CA PRO A 19 -6.00 -30.93 20.74
C PRO A 19 -6.24 -29.46 20.36
N VAL A 20 -5.83 -28.50 21.21
CA VAL A 20 -5.92 -27.06 20.88
C VAL A 20 -5.02 -26.71 19.69
N VAL A 21 -3.80 -27.23 19.67
CA VAL A 21 -2.86 -27.03 18.55
C VAL A 21 -3.39 -27.69 17.27
N VAL A 22 -3.94 -28.90 17.35
CA VAL A 22 -4.53 -29.59 16.20
C VAL A 22 -5.73 -28.82 15.65
N VAL A 23 -6.63 -28.35 16.52
CA VAL A 23 -7.78 -27.51 16.10
C VAL A 23 -7.30 -26.21 15.47
N THR A 24 -6.26 -25.58 16.03
CA THR A 24 -5.66 -24.36 15.47
C THR A 24 -5.06 -24.59 14.09
N LEU A 25 -4.26 -25.66 13.93
CA LEU A 25 -3.67 -26.04 12.65
C LEU A 25 -4.74 -26.39 11.62
N GLY A 26 -5.76 -27.15 12.03
CA GLY A 26 -6.92 -27.47 11.21
C GLY A 26 -7.67 -26.22 10.75
N ALA A 27 -7.90 -25.27 11.65
CA ALA A 27 -8.50 -23.97 11.31
C ALA A 27 -7.61 -23.18 10.35
N ALA A 28 -6.31 -23.04 10.62
CA ALA A 28 -5.38 -22.33 9.74
C ALA A 28 -5.31 -22.92 8.33
N LEU A 29 -5.34 -24.26 8.22
CA LEU A 29 -5.41 -24.96 6.93
C LEU A 29 -6.76 -24.73 6.24
N ALA A 30 -7.88 -24.87 6.96
CA ALA A 30 -9.22 -24.65 6.40
C ALA A 30 -9.38 -23.21 5.87
N PHE A 31 -8.93 -22.20 6.63
CA PHE A 31 -8.90 -20.82 6.17
C PHE A 31 -7.95 -20.61 4.99
N GLY A 32 -6.78 -21.25 5.01
CA GLY A 32 -5.82 -21.17 3.91
C GLY A 32 -6.34 -21.72 2.59
N LEU A 33 -7.21 -22.73 2.65
CA LEU A 33 -7.89 -23.31 1.48
C LEU A 33 -9.13 -22.51 1.07
N ALA A 34 -9.77 -21.80 2.00
CA ALA A 34 -10.97 -21.01 1.73
C ALA A 34 -10.67 -19.63 1.14
N ILE A 35 -9.50 -19.04 1.43
CA ILE A 35 -9.11 -17.75 0.87
C ILE A 35 -8.64 -17.95 -0.57
N GLN A 36 -9.33 -17.31 -1.51
CA GLN A 36 -8.94 -17.34 -2.91
C GLN A 36 -7.59 -16.64 -3.09
N PRO A 37 -6.70 -17.18 -3.94
CA PRO A 37 -5.45 -16.53 -4.25
C PRO A 37 -5.70 -15.22 -5.01
N GLU A 38 -4.89 -14.21 -4.75
CA GLU A 38 -4.93 -12.94 -5.48
C GLU A 38 -4.01 -13.02 -6.70
N TYR A 39 -4.39 -12.35 -7.78
CA TYR A 39 -3.60 -12.20 -8.99
C TYR A 39 -3.08 -10.79 -9.06
N LYS A 40 -1.75 -10.65 -9.15
CA LYS A 40 -1.08 -9.36 -9.19
C LYS A 40 -0.40 -9.16 -10.53
N THR A 41 -0.56 -7.98 -11.09
CA THR A 41 0.16 -7.55 -12.28
C THR A 41 0.47 -6.06 -12.18
N GLU A 42 1.54 -5.64 -12.84
CA GLU A 42 1.99 -4.26 -12.91
C GLU A 42 2.21 -3.89 -14.37
N VAL A 43 1.66 -2.74 -14.79
CA VAL A 43 1.87 -2.15 -16.13
C VAL A 43 2.62 -0.85 -15.97
N ALA A 44 3.57 -0.59 -16.85
CA ALA A 44 4.35 0.65 -16.89
C ALA A 44 4.08 1.39 -18.19
N ILE A 45 3.65 2.64 -18.10
CA ILE A 45 3.26 3.49 -19.24
C ILE A 45 4.09 4.76 -19.19
N LEU A 46 4.81 5.05 -20.27
CA LEU A 46 5.59 6.26 -20.45
C LEU A 46 4.76 7.30 -21.21
N LEU A 47 4.76 8.54 -20.75
CA LEU A 47 4.32 9.67 -21.56
C LEU A 47 5.49 10.14 -22.42
N VAL A 48 5.31 10.09 -23.73
CA VAL A 48 6.31 10.41 -24.74
C VAL A 48 6.05 11.81 -25.28
N PRO A 49 6.95 12.78 -25.06
CA PRO A 49 6.82 14.11 -25.65
C PRO A 49 6.95 14.04 -27.17
N PRO A 50 6.39 15.01 -27.90
CA PRO A 50 6.53 15.06 -29.34
C PRO A 50 8.00 15.19 -29.76
N THR A 51 8.39 14.44 -30.79
CA THR A 51 9.75 14.47 -31.35
C THR A 51 9.97 15.63 -32.32
N THR A 52 8.89 16.23 -32.83
CA THR A 52 8.95 17.38 -33.72
C THR A 52 8.89 18.68 -32.91
N SER A 53 9.88 19.55 -33.09
CA SER A 53 9.74 20.94 -32.67
C SER A 53 8.48 21.54 -33.29
N ALA A 54 7.76 22.35 -32.51
CA ALA A 54 6.63 23.13 -33.00
C ALA A 54 7.01 23.77 -34.34
N ALA A 55 6.21 23.51 -35.37
CA ALA A 55 6.46 24.08 -36.69
C ALA A 55 6.54 25.60 -36.55
N ALA A 56 7.50 26.21 -37.25
CA ALA A 56 7.58 27.67 -37.27
C ALA A 56 6.22 28.22 -37.76
N PRO A 57 5.63 29.22 -37.06
CA PRO A 57 4.37 29.80 -37.49
C PRO A 57 4.48 30.27 -38.94
N GLU A 58 3.49 29.96 -39.78
CA GLU A 58 3.48 30.55 -41.12
C GLU A 58 3.44 32.08 -41.01
N PRO A 59 4.14 32.82 -41.88
CA PRO A 59 4.33 34.27 -41.75
C PRO A 59 3.03 35.08 -41.61
N ASP A 60 1.92 34.56 -42.15
CA ASP A 60 0.61 35.22 -42.17
C ASP A 60 -0.44 34.50 -41.28
N ALA A 61 -0.06 33.46 -40.54
CA ALA A 61 -0.99 32.74 -39.67
C ALA A 61 -1.19 33.46 -38.33
N THR A 62 -2.44 33.60 -37.90
CA THR A 62 -2.76 34.07 -36.54
C THR A 62 -2.13 33.12 -35.52
N PRO A 63 -1.33 33.61 -34.54
CA PRO A 63 -0.71 32.77 -33.53
C PRO A 63 -1.78 31.94 -32.79
N ARG A 64 -1.77 30.63 -32.99
CA ARG A 64 -2.57 29.73 -32.18
C ARG A 64 -1.87 29.50 -30.84
N PRO A 65 -2.59 29.50 -29.71
CA PRO A 65 -2.03 29.04 -28.45
C PRO A 65 -1.59 27.58 -28.61
N GLY A 66 -0.28 27.32 -28.56
CA GLY A 66 0.23 25.95 -28.61
C GLY A 66 -0.19 25.14 -27.38
N ASN A 67 0.05 23.83 -27.42
CA ASN A 67 -0.27 22.91 -26.33
C ASN A 67 0.40 23.35 -25.00
N PRO A 68 -0.35 23.79 -23.98
CA PRO A 68 0.25 24.29 -22.74
C PRO A 68 1.02 23.21 -21.98
N TRP A 69 0.66 21.94 -22.16
CA TRP A 69 1.33 20.81 -21.51
C TRP A 69 2.79 20.66 -21.93
N LEU A 70 3.16 21.08 -23.14
CA LEU A 70 4.56 21.09 -23.59
C LEU A 70 5.42 22.11 -22.85
N ARG A 71 4.81 23.19 -22.35
CA ARG A 71 5.51 24.24 -21.59
C ARG A 71 5.65 23.88 -20.11
N ILE A 72 4.65 23.19 -19.56
CA ILE A 72 4.66 22.75 -18.15
C ILE A 72 5.53 21.49 -18.00
N GLY A 73 5.54 20.62 -19.02
CA GLY A 73 6.32 19.40 -19.08
C GLY A 73 5.48 18.14 -18.86
N GLU A 74 5.98 17.03 -19.38
CA GLU A 74 5.38 15.70 -19.35
C GLU A 74 5.16 15.17 -17.92
N ASN A 75 6.01 15.56 -16.96
CA ASN A 75 5.86 15.16 -15.57
C ASN A 75 4.58 15.73 -14.93
N ALA A 76 4.22 16.97 -15.27
CA ALA A 76 3.01 17.59 -14.76
C ALA A 76 1.75 16.98 -15.40
N MET A 77 1.82 16.65 -16.70
CA MET A 77 0.78 15.87 -17.37
C MET A 77 0.60 14.50 -16.71
N ALA A 78 1.68 13.77 -16.48
CA ALA A 78 1.64 12.45 -15.82
C ALA A 78 1.00 12.55 -14.43
N GLN A 79 1.33 13.58 -13.65
CA GLN A 79 0.71 13.82 -12.34
C GLN A 79 -0.79 14.15 -12.46
N ALA A 80 -1.20 14.97 -13.43
CA ALA A 80 -2.61 15.29 -13.66
C ALA A 80 -3.42 14.04 -14.04
N VAL A 81 -2.87 13.21 -14.94
CA VAL A 81 -3.46 11.93 -15.34
C VAL A 81 -3.52 10.98 -14.15
N GLN A 82 -2.46 10.85 -13.34
CA GLN A 82 -2.48 10.02 -12.13
C GLN A 82 -3.64 10.39 -11.20
N ILE A 83 -3.86 11.68 -10.96
CA ILE A 83 -4.94 12.18 -10.11
C ILE A 83 -6.30 11.83 -10.72
N SER A 84 -6.49 12.07 -12.02
CA SER A 84 -7.76 11.79 -12.73
C SER A 84 -8.10 10.30 -12.72
N ILE A 85 -7.14 9.44 -13.02
CA ILE A 85 -7.31 7.98 -13.08
C ILE A 85 -7.50 7.38 -11.68
N SER A 86 -7.00 8.03 -10.63
CA SER A 86 -7.21 7.60 -9.24
C SER A 86 -8.59 7.99 -8.68
N ALA A 87 -9.32 8.88 -9.36
CA ALA A 87 -10.61 9.38 -8.91
C ALA A 87 -11.71 8.31 -8.92
N HIS A 88 -12.76 8.53 -8.13
CA HIS A 88 -13.88 7.60 -8.00
C HIS A 88 -14.61 7.35 -9.33
N ASP A 89 -14.77 8.38 -10.15
CA ASP A 89 -15.44 8.29 -11.45
C ASP A 89 -14.65 7.41 -12.42
N ALA A 90 -13.32 7.51 -12.42
CA ALA A 90 -12.45 6.65 -13.21
C ALA A 90 -12.59 5.18 -12.79
N ARG A 91 -12.56 4.89 -11.49
CA ARG A 91 -12.77 3.54 -10.96
C ARG A 91 -14.14 2.97 -11.34
N THR A 92 -15.17 3.82 -11.35
CA THR A 92 -16.52 3.43 -11.78
C THR A 92 -16.57 3.09 -13.27
N LYS A 93 -15.85 3.83 -14.12
CA LYS A 93 -15.71 3.49 -15.55
C LYS A 93 -15.03 2.14 -15.74
N ILE A 94 -13.97 1.85 -14.98
CA ILE A 94 -13.27 0.55 -15.03
C ILE A 94 -14.19 -0.60 -14.59
N ALA A 95 -14.93 -0.43 -13.49
CA ALA A 95 -15.90 -1.42 -13.04
C ALA A 95 -17.02 -1.66 -14.07
N THR A 96 -17.50 -0.60 -14.72
CA THR A 96 -18.51 -0.69 -15.79
C THR A 96 -17.98 -1.42 -17.03
N ALA A 97 -16.68 -1.32 -17.30
CA ALA A 97 -15.99 -2.08 -18.35
C ALA A 97 -15.71 -3.55 -17.96
N GLY A 98 -16.11 -3.98 -16.76
CA GLY A 98 -15.89 -5.34 -16.26
C GLY A 98 -14.50 -5.59 -15.70
N GLY A 99 -13.75 -4.52 -15.38
CA GLY A 99 -12.52 -4.59 -14.60
C GLY A 99 -12.76 -4.46 -13.09
N ASP A 100 -11.70 -4.64 -12.32
CA ASP A 100 -11.65 -4.45 -10.88
C ASP A 100 -11.37 -2.97 -10.55
N PRO A 101 -12.20 -2.30 -9.72
CA PRO A 101 -11.95 -0.91 -9.33
C PRO A 101 -10.77 -0.75 -8.34
N ASP A 102 -10.26 -1.83 -7.75
CA ASP A 102 -9.20 -1.83 -6.75
C ASP A 102 -7.80 -1.90 -7.38
N TYR A 103 -7.45 -0.87 -8.15
CA TYR A 103 -6.09 -0.66 -8.66
C TYR A 103 -5.40 0.54 -8.01
N GLU A 104 -4.07 0.54 -8.02
CA GLU A 104 -3.23 1.63 -7.55
C GLU A 104 -2.44 2.22 -8.73
N VAL A 105 -2.44 3.55 -8.85
CA VAL A 105 -1.64 4.28 -9.86
C VAL A 105 -0.51 5.02 -9.16
N GLY A 106 0.71 4.63 -9.48
CA GLY A 106 1.94 5.27 -9.04
C GLY A 106 2.56 6.15 -10.14
N LEU A 107 3.38 7.10 -9.70
CA LEU A 107 4.26 7.87 -10.57
C LEU A 107 5.70 7.63 -10.13
N VAL A 108 6.56 7.23 -11.07
CA VAL A 108 7.98 7.06 -10.78
C VAL A 108 8.61 8.44 -10.57
N THR A 109 9.36 8.59 -9.47
CA THR A 109 9.87 9.88 -9.01
C THR A 109 10.74 10.54 -10.08
N ARG A 110 10.42 11.80 -10.44
CA ARG A 110 11.13 12.60 -11.46
C ARG A 110 11.11 11.97 -12.86
N SER A 111 10.03 11.28 -13.21
CA SER A 111 9.83 10.73 -14.55
C SER A 111 8.37 10.84 -14.97
N SER A 112 8.12 10.71 -16.26
CA SER A 112 6.78 10.65 -16.85
C SER A 112 6.27 9.21 -16.99
N ILE A 113 6.82 8.28 -16.19
CA ILE A 113 6.43 6.88 -16.15
C ILE A 113 5.36 6.69 -15.07
N LEU A 114 4.17 6.31 -15.51
CA LEU A 114 3.08 5.84 -14.67
C LEU A 114 3.21 4.33 -14.48
N THR A 115 3.07 3.88 -13.24
CA THR A 115 2.91 2.46 -12.92
C THR A 115 1.49 2.21 -12.45
N VAL A 116 0.88 1.12 -12.91
CA VAL A 116 -0.42 0.69 -12.39
C VAL A 116 -0.28 -0.70 -11.84
N ALA A 117 -0.50 -0.84 -10.53
CA ALA A 117 -0.55 -2.11 -9.85
C ALA A 117 -2.01 -2.56 -9.74
N VAL A 118 -2.31 -3.73 -10.28
CA VAL A 118 -3.63 -4.35 -10.25
C VAL A 118 -3.59 -5.58 -9.37
N VAL A 119 -4.57 -5.70 -8.47
CA VAL A 119 -4.81 -6.91 -7.68
C VAL A 119 -6.25 -7.34 -7.95
N ALA A 120 -6.44 -8.57 -8.46
CA ALA A 120 -7.77 -9.11 -8.73
C ALA A 120 -7.92 -10.52 -8.16
N ALA A 121 -9.17 -10.97 -7.99
CA ALA A 121 -9.48 -12.33 -7.55
C ALA A 121 -9.21 -13.39 -8.63
N ASP A 122 -9.17 -12.99 -9.90
CA ASP A 122 -9.01 -13.87 -11.05
C ASP A 122 -8.09 -13.26 -12.12
N GLU A 123 -7.44 -14.12 -12.89
CA GLU A 123 -6.48 -13.72 -13.92
C GLU A 123 -7.15 -12.90 -15.05
N GLU A 124 -8.38 -13.26 -15.42
CA GLU A 124 -9.13 -12.61 -16.49
C GLU A 124 -9.50 -11.17 -16.11
N SER A 125 -9.99 -10.96 -14.89
CA SER A 125 -10.28 -9.66 -14.31
C SER A 125 -9.03 -8.80 -14.20
N ALA A 126 -7.89 -9.36 -13.73
CA ALA A 126 -6.62 -8.63 -13.73
C ALA A 126 -6.26 -8.12 -15.14
N ARG A 127 -6.38 -8.98 -16.15
CA ARG A 127 -6.10 -8.64 -17.54
C ARG A 127 -7.05 -7.57 -18.10
N LYS A 128 -8.36 -7.72 -17.87
CA LYS A 128 -9.37 -6.73 -18.28
C LYS A 128 -9.14 -5.37 -17.61
N THR A 129 -8.78 -5.39 -16.33
CA THR A 129 -8.49 -4.18 -15.57
C THR A 129 -7.28 -3.45 -16.13
N VAL A 130 -6.17 -4.15 -16.39
CA VAL A 130 -4.99 -3.55 -17.02
C VAL A 130 -5.35 -2.93 -18.37
N GLN A 131 -6.04 -3.67 -19.24
CA GLN A 131 -6.45 -3.16 -20.56
C GLN A 131 -7.35 -1.92 -20.44
N ALA A 132 -8.34 -1.96 -19.56
CA ALA A 132 -9.26 -0.85 -19.36
C ALA A 132 -8.56 0.38 -18.78
N VAL A 133 -7.65 0.20 -17.80
CA VAL A 133 -6.90 1.32 -17.21
C VAL A 133 -5.88 1.90 -18.20
N THR A 134 -5.18 1.07 -18.97
CA THR A 134 -4.28 1.54 -20.03
C THR A 134 -5.03 2.36 -21.07
N GLN A 135 -6.20 1.88 -21.53
CA GLN A 135 -7.04 2.64 -22.46
C GLN A 135 -7.52 3.95 -21.84
N LEU A 136 -7.97 3.93 -20.58
CA LEU A 136 -8.42 5.13 -19.89
C LEU A 136 -7.29 6.16 -19.73
N ILE A 137 -6.06 5.73 -19.47
CA ILE A 137 -4.88 6.61 -19.42
C ILE A 137 -4.64 7.26 -20.78
N HIS A 138 -4.69 6.47 -21.87
CA HIS A 138 -4.56 7.00 -23.22
C HIS A 138 -5.65 8.04 -23.52
N ASP A 139 -6.91 7.74 -23.21
CA ASP A 139 -8.05 8.63 -23.44
C ASP A 139 -7.97 9.90 -22.59
N GLU A 140 -7.48 9.81 -21.36
CA GLU A 140 -7.30 10.95 -20.46
C GLU A 140 -6.18 11.89 -20.96
N VAL A 141 -5.04 11.33 -21.40
CA VAL A 141 -3.95 12.11 -22.02
C VAL A 141 -4.44 12.82 -23.28
N ALA A 142 -5.21 12.13 -24.13
CA ALA A 142 -5.79 12.73 -25.32
C ALA A 142 -6.82 13.81 -24.96
N GLY A 143 -7.71 13.53 -24.00
CA GLY A 143 -8.77 14.42 -23.56
C GLY A 143 -8.27 15.72 -22.93
N GLN A 144 -7.20 15.65 -22.12
CA GLN A 144 -6.57 16.84 -21.52
C GLN A 144 -5.90 17.75 -22.56
N GLN A 145 -5.51 17.21 -23.70
CA GLN A 145 -4.88 17.97 -24.79
C GLN A 145 -5.91 18.47 -25.81
N ALA A 146 -6.99 17.73 -26.03
CA ALA A 146 -8.03 18.05 -27.02
C ALA A 146 -8.65 19.45 -26.81
N GLN A 147 -8.70 19.94 -25.57
CA GLN A 147 -9.20 21.28 -25.24
C GLN A 147 -8.38 22.43 -25.86
N TYR A 148 -7.16 22.14 -26.30
CA TYR A 148 -6.22 23.11 -26.86
C TYR A 148 -5.97 22.94 -28.35
N GLU A 149 -6.67 22.00 -29.00
CA GLU A 149 -6.54 21.73 -30.45
C GLU A 149 -5.07 21.70 -30.95
N PRO A 150 -4.19 20.89 -30.32
CA PRO A 150 -2.77 20.89 -30.64
C PRO A 150 -2.52 20.55 -32.10
N ASN A 151 -1.52 21.19 -32.71
CA ASN A 151 -1.16 20.88 -34.09
C ASN A 151 -0.74 19.40 -34.21
N PRO A 152 -0.88 18.77 -35.40
CA PRO A 152 -0.37 17.43 -35.63
C PRO A 152 1.12 17.34 -35.27
N GLY A 153 1.47 16.39 -34.41
CA GLY A 153 2.84 16.23 -33.92
C GLY A 153 3.20 17.06 -32.68
N GLU A 154 2.30 17.86 -32.11
CA GLU A 154 2.50 18.58 -30.83
C GLU A 154 1.83 17.89 -29.63
N GLN A 155 1.36 16.65 -29.83
CA GLN A 155 0.67 15.88 -28.81
C GLN A 155 1.66 15.03 -28.02
N ILE A 156 1.54 15.06 -26.70
CA ILE A 156 2.14 14.06 -25.81
C ILE A 156 1.37 12.76 -26.04
N THR A 157 2.10 11.70 -26.35
CA THR A 157 1.53 10.36 -26.58
C THR A 157 1.83 9.45 -25.41
N THR A 158 1.23 8.26 -25.38
CA THR A 158 1.51 7.24 -24.38
C THR A 158 2.16 6.04 -25.06
N GLU A 159 3.20 5.50 -24.44
CA GLU A 159 3.90 4.28 -24.87
C GLU A 159 3.88 3.28 -23.71
N VAL A 160 3.42 2.06 -23.98
CA VAL A 160 3.37 1.00 -22.98
C VAL A 160 4.74 0.33 -22.92
N LEU A 161 5.46 0.51 -21.82
CA LEU A 161 6.79 -0.07 -21.61
C LEU A 161 6.72 -1.55 -21.17
N ASP A 162 5.78 -1.85 -20.29
CA ASP A 162 5.43 -3.21 -19.88
C ASP A 162 3.91 -3.34 -19.97
N PRO A 163 3.37 -4.24 -20.82
CA PRO A 163 1.93 -4.42 -20.98
C PRO A 163 1.23 -5.08 -19.78
N GLY A 164 1.95 -5.46 -18.73
CA GLY A 164 1.36 -6.04 -17.53
C GLY A 164 0.69 -7.39 -17.79
N LEU A 165 1.28 -8.18 -18.70
CA LEU A 165 0.82 -9.54 -19.02
C LEU A 165 1.46 -10.61 -18.12
N ASN A 166 2.47 -10.22 -17.32
CA ASN A 166 3.12 -11.10 -16.34
C ASN A 166 2.26 -11.18 -15.06
N ILE A 167 1.13 -11.88 -15.16
CA ILE A 167 0.21 -12.03 -14.02
C ILE A 167 0.77 -13.10 -13.07
N VAL A 168 1.08 -12.69 -11.83
CA VAL A 168 1.64 -13.57 -10.81
C VAL A 168 0.62 -13.83 -9.71
N GLN A 169 0.41 -15.10 -9.39
CA GLN A 169 -0.42 -15.49 -8.25
C GLN A 169 0.29 -15.12 -6.93
N SER A 170 -0.31 -14.24 -6.14
CA SER A 170 0.18 -13.82 -4.83
C SER A 170 -0.63 -14.50 -3.72
N ARG A 171 0.06 -15.29 -2.88
CA ARG A 171 -0.49 -15.89 -1.66
C ARG A 171 -0.04 -15.17 -0.38
N SER A 172 0.51 -13.96 -0.50
CA SER A 172 1.09 -13.23 0.63
C SER A 172 0.04 -12.89 1.69
N ASN A 173 -1.19 -12.56 1.30
CA ASN A 173 -2.27 -12.27 2.24
C ASN A 173 -2.75 -13.53 2.97
N VAL A 174 -2.82 -14.67 2.27
CA VAL A 174 -3.11 -15.98 2.87
C VAL A 174 -2.08 -16.33 3.94
N LEU A 175 -0.80 -16.15 3.64
CA LEU A 175 0.29 -16.47 4.57
C LEU A 175 0.26 -15.55 5.80
N ARG A 176 0.00 -14.25 5.63
CA ARG A 176 -0.18 -13.32 6.76
C ARG A 176 -1.36 -13.72 7.64
N ALA A 177 -2.50 -14.08 7.05
CA ALA A 177 -3.67 -14.55 7.80
C ALA A 177 -3.37 -15.84 8.57
N GLN A 178 -2.69 -16.81 7.96
CA GLN A 178 -2.28 -18.06 8.61
C GLN A 178 -1.35 -17.81 9.80
N VAL A 179 -0.38 -16.89 9.68
CA VAL A 179 0.53 -16.52 10.77
C VAL A 179 -0.25 -15.90 11.94
N VAL A 180 -1.22 -15.03 11.67
CA VAL A 180 -2.07 -14.42 12.72
C VAL A 180 -2.93 -15.48 13.42
N ILE A 181 -3.57 -16.38 12.67
CA ILE A 181 -4.39 -17.47 13.22
C ILE A 181 -3.52 -18.40 14.09
N ALA A 182 -2.33 -18.77 13.61
CA ALA A 182 -1.41 -19.61 14.35
C ALA A 182 -0.95 -18.95 15.65
N ALA A 183 -0.65 -17.64 15.63
CA ALA A 183 -0.27 -16.88 16.82
C ALA A 183 -1.41 -16.82 17.86
N ILE A 184 -2.64 -16.55 17.43
CA ILE A 184 -3.83 -16.52 18.30
C ILE A 184 -4.07 -17.91 18.91
N GLY A 185 -4.01 -18.96 18.10
CA GLY A 185 -4.23 -20.32 18.61
C GLY A 185 -3.12 -20.81 19.55
N ALA A 186 -1.86 -20.41 19.31
CA ALA A 186 -0.77 -20.67 20.25
C ALA A 186 -1.01 -19.98 21.61
N LEU A 187 -1.50 -18.73 21.61
CA LEU A 187 -1.86 -18.01 22.83
C LEU A 187 -3.03 -18.71 23.55
N LEU A 188 -4.07 -19.12 22.83
CA LEU A 188 -5.19 -19.88 23.39
C LEU A 188 -4.74 -21.22 23.99
N ALA A 189 -3.79 -21.91 23.35
CA ALA A 189 -3.21 -23.14 23.89
C ALA A 189 -2.46 -22.90 25.21
N ALA A 190 -1.68 -21.83 25.30
CA ALA A 190 -0.97 -21.46 26.53
C ALA A 190 -1.94 -21.11 27.68
N VAL A 191 -2.97 -20.29 27.40
CA VAL A 191 -3.99 -19.93 28.40
C VAL A 191 -4.74 -21.18 28.88
N SER A 192 -5.12 -22.06 27.95
CA SER A 192 -5.82 -23.31 28.28
C SER A 192 -4.99 -24.22 29.19
N ALA A 193 -3.67 -24.31 28.95
CA ALA A 193 -2.76 -25.08 29.79
C ALA A 193 -2.67 -24.53 31.23
N VAL A 194 -2.61 -23.19 31.39
CA VAL A 194 -2.56 -22.53 32.70
C VAL A 194 -3.88 -22.71 33.46
N VAL A 195 -5.02 -22.50 32.80
CA VAL A 195 -6.35 -22.69 33.41
C VAL A 195 -6.52 -24.14 33.87
N TYR A 196 -6.12 -25.11 33.03
CA TYR A 196 -6.17 -26.52 33.39
C TYR A 196 -5.27 -26.84 34.59
N ASP A 197 -4.05 -26.30 34.64
CA ASP A 197 -3.14 -26.49 35.78
C ASP A 197 -3.72 -25.90 37.07
N ALA A 198 -4.30 -24.70 37.02
CA ALA A 198 -4.95 -24.06 38.15
C ALA A 198 -6.14 -24.89 38.68
N VAL A 199 -6.99 -25.41 37.80
CA VAL A 199 -8.12 -26.28 38.16
C VAL A 199 -7.63 -27.61 38.73
N ALA A 200 -6.60 -28.22 38.13
CA ALA A 200 -6.02 -29.47 38.61
C ALA A 200 -5.40 -29.30 40.00
N ARG A 201 -4.67 -28.21 40.26
CA ARG A 201 -4.09 -27.89 41.58
C ARG A 201 -5.19 -27.68 42.63
N ARG A 202 -6.24 -26.92 42.30
CA ARG A 202 -7.38 -26.69 43.20
C ARG A 202 -8.12 -28.00 43.55
N ARG A 203 -8.25 -28.92 42.59
CA ARG A 203 -8.85 -30.25 42.84
C ARG A 203 -7.96 -31.13 43.71
N ALA A 204 -6.63 -31.06 43.55
CA ALA A 204 -5.70 -31.82 44.38
C ALA A 204 -5.71 -31.37 45.85
N THR A 205 -5.76 -30.06 46.11
CA THR A 205 -5.80 -29.54 47.49
C THR A 205 -7.12 -29.85 48.19
N ALA A 206 -8.26 -29.79 47.48
CA ALA A 206 -9.56 -30.18 48.03
C ALA A 206 -9.58 -31.64 48.52
N ARG A 207 -8.97 -32.57 47.77
CA ARG A 207 -8.87 -33.98 48.15
C ARG A 207 -8.01 -34.22 49.38
N LEU A 208 -6.97 -33.40 49.59
CA LEU A 208 -6.13 -33.48 50.78
C LEU A 208 -6.84 -32.93 52.03
N GLY A 209 -7.65 -31.88 51.89
CA GLY A 209 -8.49 -31.35 52.97
C GLY A 209 -9.50 -32.39 53.48
N GLN A 210 -10.19 -33.07 52.57
CA GLN A 210 -11.23 -34.04 52.92
C GLN A 210 -10.69 -35.30 53.63
N ARG A 211 -9.40 -35.63 53.46
CA ARG A 211 -8.75 -36.70 54.24
C ARG A 211 -8.35 -36.27 55.65
N ARG A 212 -8.23 -34.96 55.90
CA ARG A 212 -7.90 -34.43 57.23
C ARG A 212 -9.12 -34.41 58.14
N ASP A 213 -10.29 -34.14 57.59
CA ASP A 213 -11.56 -34.14 58.35
C ASP A 213 -12.07 -35.56 58.68
N GLY A 214 -11.68 -36.56 57.89
CA GLY A 214 -11.99 -37.98 58.17
C GLY A 214 -11.13 -38.62 59.26
N ARG A 215 -10.06 -37.94 59.74
CA ARG A 215 -9.31 -38.38 60.92
C ARG A 215 -10.05 -37.79 62.11
N ALA A 216 -10.93 -38.60 62.70
CA ALA A 216 -11.65 -38.29 63.93
C ALA A 216 -10.72 -37.50 64.88
N PRO A 217 -11.16 -36.37 65.45
CA PRO A 217 -10.33 -35.59 66.35
C PRO A 217 -9.85 -36.55 67.43
N VAL A 218 -8.56 -36.86 67.40
CA VAL A 218 -7.89 -37.48 68.54
C VAL A 218 -8.05 -36.42 69.60
N ALA A 219 -9.03 -36.61 70.49
CA ALA A 219 -9.21 -35.82 71.67
C ALA A 219 -7.88 -35.86 72.39
N TRP A 220 -7.07 -34.81 72.21
CA TRP A 220 -5.90 -34.57 73.01
C TRP A 220 -6.43 -34.18 74.38
N ASN A 221 -6.80 -35.22 75.15
CA ASN A 221 -7.12 -35.09 76.54
C ASN A 221 -5.93 -34.43 77.20
N GLY A 222 -6.13 -33.21 77.66
CA GLY A 222 -5.11 -32.43 78.32
C GLY A 222 -4.58 -33.17 79.55
N ASN A 223 -3.27 -33.09 79.76
CA ASN A 223 -2.77 -32.81 81.08
C ASN A 223 -1.33 -32.28 81.06
N ALA A 224 -1.13 -31.28 81.91
CA ALA A 224 0.12 -30.86 82.53
C ALA A 224 1.21 -30.18 81.68
N GLY A 225 1.32 -28.86 81.87
CA GLY A 225 2.52 -28.12 81.50
C GLY A 225 2.39 -26.61 81.58
N GLN A 226 2.02 -26.08 82.75
CA GLN A 226 2.28 -24.67 83.07
C GLN A 226 3.75 -24.35 82.83
N ALA A 227 4.05 -23.42 81.93
CA ALA A 227 5.34 -22.75 81.86
C ALA A 227 5.14 -21.29 81.43
N MET A 228 4.97 -20.46 82.45
CA MET A 228 5.41 -19.07 82.58
C MET A 228 5.36 -18.14 81.36
N VAL A 229 4.41 -17.20 81.45
CA VAL A 229 4.60 -15.75 81.38
C VAL A 229 6.06 -15.31 81.15
N GLY A 230 6.34 -14.86 79.93
CA GLY A 230 7.55 -14.13 79.55
C GLY A 230 7.20 -12.92 78.71
N ALA A 231 7.15 -11.76 79.38
CA ALA A 231 7.13 -10.35 78.99
C ALA A 231 6.91 -9.89 77.51
N PRO A 232 6.19 -8.77 77.31
CA PRO A 232 6.04 -8.11 76.01
C PRO A 232 7.36 -7.44 75.59
N ARG A 233 7.89 -7.81 74.42
CA ARG A 233 9.08 -7.18 73.82
C ARG A 233 8.66 -6.20 72.70
N PRO A 234 9.28 -5.00 72.62
CA PRO A 234 8.63 -3.78 72.14
C PRO A 234 8.55 -3.63 70.62
N ALA A 235 7.65 -2.74 70.22
CA ALA A 235 7.43 -2.27 68.87
C ALA A 235 8.74 -1.81 68.20
N ALA A 236 9.08 -2.46 67.09
CA ALA A 236 10.04 -1.93 66.14
C ALA A 236 9.38 -0.76 65.39
N THR A 237 10.06 0.36 65.43
CA THR A 237 9.75 1.62 64.74
C THR A 237 9.58 1.41 63.23
N PRO A 238 8.65 2.13 62.57
CA PRO A 238 8.61 2.19 61.11
C PRO A 238 9.82 2.99 60.61
N THR A 239 10.73 2.33 59.90
CA THR A 239 11.73 3.00 59.07
C THR A 239 11.00 3.74 57.95
N VAL A 240 10.99 5.07 58.05
CA VAL A 240 10.61 6.00 56.99
C VAL A 240 11.55 5.77 55.80
N ALA A 241 11.01 5.24 54.71
CA ALA A 241 11.68 5.23 53.43
C ALA A 241 11.75 6.68 52.90
N PRO A 242 12.90 7.13 52.37
CA PRO A 242 13.02 8.47 51.79
C PRO A 242 12.13 8.60 50.56
N ALA A 243 11.48 9.77 50.45
CA ALA A 243 10.66 10.17 49.32
C ALA A 243 11.42 10.03 47.99
N PRO A 244 10.80 9.50 46.93
CA PRO A 244 11.37 9.59 45.59
C PRO A 244 11.44 11.07 45.18
N ALA A 245 12.63 11.50 44.77
CA ALA A 245 12.87 12.80 44.18
C ALA A 245 11.84 13.08 43.08
N ALA A 246 11.17 14.23 43.19
CA ALA A 246 10.35 14.80 42.15
C ALA A 246 11.18 14.88 40.86
N ARG A 247 10.81 14.10 39.84
CA ARG A 247 11.20 14.39 38.47
C ARG A 247 10.51 15.69 38.08
N SER A 248 11.32 16.68 37.77
CA SER A 248 10.94 17.91 37.12
C SER A 248 10.02 17.63 35.93
N ALA A 249 8.87 18.29 35.94
CA ALA A 249 8.01 18.38 34.78
C ALA A 249 8.78 19.02 33.61
N PRO A 250 8.63 18.52 32.37
CA PRO A 250 9.02 19.28 31.19
C PRO A 250 8.15 20.54 31.08
N PRO A 251 8.70 21.66 30.57
CA PRO A 251 7.96 22.89 30.43
C PRO A 251 6.73 22.70 29.54
N ALA A 252 5.60 23.22 30.01
CA ALA A 252 4.42 23.49 29.21
C ALA A 252 4.79 24.50 28.12
N GLY A 253 5.27 24.00 26.99
CA GLY A 253 5.29 24.73 25.73
C GLY A 253 3.85 24.86 25.24
N GLY A 254 3.33 26.07 25.31
CA GLY A 254 2.03 26.41 24.74
C GLY A 254 2.00 26.12 23.25
N ALA A 255 0.91 25.52 22.82
CA ALA A 255 0.39 25.66 21.47
C ALA A 255 -1.12 25.70 21.59
N ALA A 256 -1.67 26.88 21.32
CA ALA A 256 -3.08 27.12 21.11
C ALA A 256 -3.64 26.05 20.16
N ARG A 257 -4.66 25.32 20.63
CA ARG A 257 -5.52 24.57 19.72
C ARG A 257 -6.52 25.57 19.14
N ASP A 258 -6.16 26.08 17.97
CA ASP A 258 -7.14 26.53 16.99
C ASP A 258 -8.07 25.35 16.70
N ALA A 259 -9.32 25.51 17.10
CA ALA A 259 -10.40 24.61 16.82
C ALA A 259 -10.95 24.91 15.43
N THR A 260 -10.22 24.58 14.36
CA THR A 260 -10.79 24.32 13.03
C THR A 260 -9.72 23.78 12.09
N GLN A 261 -9.73 22.47 11.83
CA GLN A 261 -9.40 21.91 10.51
C GLN A 261 -9.74 20.41 10.44
N PRO A 262 -10.56 19.98 9.45
CA PRO A 262 -10.74 18.57 9.13
C PRO A 262 -9.65 18.16 8.12
N LEU A 263 -8.80 17.19 8.48
CA LEU A 263 -7.87 16.58 7.54
C LEU A 263 -7.89 15.06 7.67
N SER A 264 -8.53 14.43 6.69
CA SER A 264 -7.89 13.48 5.77
C SER A 264 -6.82 12.57 6.37
N MET A 265 -7.21 11.36 6.80
CA MET A 265 -6.26 10.27 6.98
C MET A 265 -5.94 9.64 5.62
N SER A 266 -4.92 10.19 4.97
CA SER A 266 -4.21 9.54 3.86
C SER A 266 -3.23 8.51 4.39
N ALA A 267 -3.33 7.33 3.77
CA ALA A 267 -2.24 6.43 3.37
C ALA A 267 -0.81 6.86 3.75
N ALA A 268 -0.24 6.16 4.72
CA ALA A 268 1.21 6.13 4.93
C ALA A 268 1.61 4.80 5.58
N ARG A 269 1.58 3.70 4.81
CA ARG A 269 2.27 2.46 5.23
C ARG A 269 2.60 1.52 4.07
N ALA A 270 3.57 1.91 3.25
CA ALA A 270 4.29 0.97 2.38
C ALA A 270 5.75 1.42 2.20
N ARG A 271 6.58 1.20 3.22
CA ARG A 271 8.05 1.14 3.10
C ARG A 271 8.56 -0.04 3.92
N ALA A 272 8.67 -1.17 3.26
CA ALA A 272 9.52 -2.32 3.56
C ALA A 272 9.64 -3.03 2.20
N GLY A 273 10.73 -3.03 1.48
CA GLY A 273 12.10 -3.29 1.89
C GLY A 273 12.65 -4.22 0.80
N PHE A 274 13.18 -3.63 -0.27
CA PHE A 274 13.85 -4.36 -1.35
C PHE A 274 15.31 -3.89 -1.33
N GLY A 275 16.15 -4.65 -0.64
CA GLY A 275 17.60 -4.52 -0.75
C GLY A 275 18.08 -5.32 -1.96
N PRO A 276 19.06 -4.83 -2.74
CA PRO A 276 19.63 -5.58 -3.86
C PRO A 276 20.48 -6.75 -3.35
N PRO A 277 20.55 -7.89 -4.09
CA PRO A 277 21.41 -9.01 -3.72
C PRO A 277 22.89 -8.70 -3.99
N ASP A 278 23.73 -9.13 -3.04
CA ASP A 278 25.19 -9.12 -3.11
C ASP A 278 25.71 -9.84 -4.37
N ARG A 279 26.42 -9.10 -5.21
CA ARG A 279 27.30 -9.67 -6.26
C ARG A 279 28.66 -9.98 -5.64
N HIS A 280 28.90 -11.25 -5.35
CA HIS A 280 30.25 -11.79 -5.27
C HIS A 280 30.86 -11.86 -6.68
N GLY A 281 31.73 -10.90 -6.99
CA GLY A 281 32.65 -10.96 -8.12
C GLY A 281 34.07 -10.99 -7.61
N ALA A 282 34.67 -12.18 -7.61
CA ALA A 282 36.11 -12.35 -7.49
C ALA A 282 36.73 -12.12 -8.87
N HIS A 283 37.54 -11.07 -9.03
CA HIS A 283 38.49 -10.98 -10.14
C HIS A 283 39.79 -10.32 -9.70
N SER A 284 40.81 -11.18 -9.71
CA SER A 284 42.19 -11.00 -10.20
C SER A 284 42.92 -9.68 -9.99
N VAL A 285 43.98 -9.84 -9.20
CA VAL A 285 45.22 -9.08 -9.14
C VAL A 285 45.91 -9.01 -10.51
N GLY A 286 46.41 -7.82 -10.85
CA GLY A 286 47.32 -7.50 -11.96
C GLY A 286 47.29 -5.98 -12.13
N ASP A 287 48.22 -5.24 -11.53
CA ASP A 287 49.50 -4.81 -12.12
C ASP A 287 49.33 -3.67 -13.14
N GLU A 288 50.31 -2.77 -13.19
CA GLU A 288 50.35 -1.46 -13.89
C GLU A 288 49.75 -0.30 -13.06
N GLY A 289 50.44 0.81 -12.82
CA GLY A 289 51.67 1.34 -13.35
C GLY A 289 51.74 2.80 -12.90
N THR A 290 52.80 3.15 -12.18
CA THR A 290 53.16 4.50 -11.77
C THR A 290 53.36 5.43 -12.98
N GLY A 291 52.71 6.60 -12.98
CA GLY A 291 52.99 7.69 -13.92
C GLY A 291 52.25 8.98 -13.54
N PRO A 292 52.83 10.18 -13.78
CA PRO A 292 52.76 11.30 -12.83
C PRO A 292 51.69 12.36 -13.12
N GLU A 293 51.40 13.11 -12.04
CA GLU A 293 50.86 14.48 -11.98
C GLU A 293 51.20 15.36 -13.18
N PRO A 294 50.26 16.23 -13.57
CA PRO A 294 50.63 17.64 -13.62
C PRO A 294 49.59 18.61 -13.04
N GLU A 295 50.15 19.57 -12.30
CA GLU A 295 49.95 21.02 -12.44
C GLU A 295 48.57 21.63 -12.15
N GLN A 296 48.48 22.12 -10.91
CA GLN A 296 48.11 23.49 -10.57
C GLN A 296 47.82 24.42 -11.74
N HIS A 297 46.56 24.86 -11.85
CA HIS A 297 46.26 26.15 -12.46
C HIS A 297 45.46 27.02 -11.49
N ASP A 298 46.17 28.05 -11.05
CA ASP A 298 45.76 29.17 -10.22
C ASP A 298 45.15 30.25 -11.12
N GLY A 299 44.05 30.88 -10.72
CA GLY A 299 43.48 32.00 -11.48
C GLY A 299 42.03 32.36 -11.14
N GLY A 300 41.84 33.21 -10.13
CA GLY A 300 40.64 34.07 -10.01
C GLY A 300 40.64 35.21 -11.07
N PRO A 301 39.78 36.26 -10.98
CA PRO A 301 39.07 36.73 -9.78
C PRO A 301 37.62 37.23 -10.09
N PRO A 302 37.00 38.24 -9.41
CA PRO A 302 35.62 38.11 -8.90
C PRO A 302 34.63 39.10 -9.54
N GLY A 303 33.34 38.94 -9.22
CA GLY A 303 32.40 40.06 -9.18
C GLY A 303 31.14 39.90 -10.01
N ASN A 304 29.98 39.86 -9.33
CA ASN A 304 29.00 40.93 -9.48
C ASN A 304 27.97 40.87 -8.34
N ASP A 305 28.15 41.77 -7.39
CA ASP A 305 27.05 42.36 -6.63
C ASP A 305 26.16 43.16 -7.60
N ARG A 306 24.84 43.07 -7.40
CA ARG A 306 23.75 44.02 -7.74
C ARG A 306 22.52 43.22 -8.23
N ASN A 307 21.48 43.14 -7.41
CA ASN A 307 20.41 44.15 -7.48
C ASN A 307 19.39 43.92 -6.36
N ALA A 308 19.25 44.95 -5.54
CA ALA A 308 18.21 45.06 -4.54
C ALA A 308 16.95 45.67 -5.17
N GLY A 309 15.79 45.28 -4.66
CA GLY A 309 14.62 46.15 -4.57
C GLY A 309 13.68 46.20 -5.78
N HIS A 310 12.55 45.51 -5.66
CA HIS A 310 11.27 46.14 -6.02
C HIS A 310 10.15 45.66 -5.09
N THR A 311 9.76 46.57 -4.21
CA THR A 311 8.53 46.59 -3.42
C THR A 311 7.40 47.15 -4.28
N ALA A 312 6.26 46.45 -4.39
CA ALA A 312 4.93 47.02 -4.66
C ALA A 312 3.91 45.91 -4.33
N ASN A 313 3.33 45.85 -3.13
CA ASN A 313 2.12 46.57 -2.73
C ASN A 313 1.12 46.79 -3.87
N GLY A 314 0.19 45.83 -4.01
CA GLY A 314 -1.05 45.96 -4.78
C GLY A 314 -2.20 45.45 -3.93
N HIS A 315 -2.79 46.36 -3.16
CA HIS A 315 -3.95 46.17 -2.30
C HIS A 315 -5.20 46.62 -3.09
N GLY A 316 -6.20 45.76 -3.21
CA GLY A 316 -7.52 46.04 -3.77
C GLY A 316 -8.23 44.71 -3.93
N GLY A 317 -9.24 44.34 -3.14
CA GLY A 317 -10.43 45.10 -2.79
C GLY A 317 -11.61 44.23 -3.28
N PRO A 318 -12.59 43.85 -2.43
CA PRO A 318 -13.58 42.85 -2.77
C PRO A 318 -14.72 43.47 -3.60
N HIS A 319 -15.03 42.89 -4.75
CA HIS A 319 -16.28 43.18 -5.46
C HIS A 319 -17.40 42.29 -4.92
N THR A 320 -18.28 42.94 -4.17
CA THR A 320 -19.72 42.70 -4.03
C THR A 320 -20.36 42.22 -5.34
N ALA A 321 -21.07 41.10 -5.34
CA ALA A 321 -22.52 40.99 -5.14
C ALA A 321 -23.34 41.15 -6.44
N GLU A 322 -24.46 40.41 -6.50
CA GLU A 322 -25.49 40.40 -7.55
C GLU A 322 -25.05 39.63 -8.82
N ASP A 323 -25.76 38.59 -9.26
CA ASP A 323 -27.15 38.71 -9.68
C ASP A 323 -27.94 37.38 -9.58
N ARG A 324 -29.18 37.50 -9.10
CA ARG A 324 -30.20 36.46 -9.08
C ARG A 324 -31.00 36.58 -10.38
N GLY A 325 -30.97 35.55 -11.22
CA GLY A 325 -31.93 35.39 -12.32
C GLY A 325 -32.72 34.08 -12.18
N PRO A 326 -34.06 34.12 -12.01
CA PRO A 326 -34.89 32.93 -11.88
C PRO A 326 -35.44 32.44 -13.22
N GLY A 327 -35.70 31.12 -13.29
CA GLY A 327 -36.89 30.56 -13.93
C GLY A 327 -36.99 30.65 -15.46
N ARG A 328 -36.79 29.51 -16.13
CA ARG A 328 -37.55 29.17 -17.33
C ARG A 328 -38.08 27.74 -17.27
N THR A 329 -39.34 27.66 -16.87
CA THR A 329 -40.32 26.61 -17.18
C THR A 329 -40.92 26.93 -18.55
N VAL A 330 -40.59 26.14 -19.58
CA VAL A 330 -41.39 25.83 -20.79
C VAL A 330 -40.60 24.69 -21.48
N GLU A 331 -41.12 23.65 -22.11
CA GLU A 331 -42.43 23.38 -22.68
C GLU A 331 -42.54 21.87 -22.91
N ARG A 332 -43.76 21.37 -22.76
CA ARG A 332 -44.16 19.99 -22.96
C ARG A 332 -44.76 19.87 -24.36
N ALA A 333 -44.54 18.70 -24.98
CA ALA A 333 -45.31 18.06 -26.05
C ALA A 333 -44.80 18.22 -27.51
N GLY A 334 -44.60 17.07 -28.14
CA GLY A 334 -44.48 16.92 -29.59
C GLY A 334 -43.93 15.55 -29.99
N PRO A 335 -44.78 14.55 -30.33
CA PRO A 335 -44.34 13.25 -30.82
C PRO A 335 -44.13 13.33 -32.34
N GLY A 336 -42.92 13.01 -32.80
CA GLY A 336 -42.59 13.01 -34.22
C GLY A 336 -41.44 12.07 -34.48
N GLY A 337 -41.75 10.79 -34.66
CA GLY A 337 -40.77 9.83 -35.14
C GLY A 337 -40.41 10.09 -36.61
N PRO A 338 -39.16 9.81 -37.01
CA PRO A 338 -38.88 9.42 -38.37
C PRO A 338 -38.47 7.95 -38.47
N ALA A 339 -38.98 7.36 -39.55
CA ALA A 339 -38.73 6.06 -40.15
C ALA A 339 -37.41 5.36 -39.79
N ARG A 340 -37.53 4.10 -39.38
CA ARG A 340 -36.46 3.09 -39.44
C ARG A 340 -36.08 2.85 -40.91
N PRO A 341 -34.81 2.99 -41.30
CA PRO A 341 -34.33 2.42 -42.55
C PRO A 341 -34.20 0.90 -42.42
N GLU A 342 -34.81 0.23 -43.39
CA GLU A 342 -34.84 -1.20 -43.64
C GLU A 342 -33.40 -1.70 -43.93
N LEU A 343 -32.84 -2.48 -43.00
CA LEU A 343 -31.54 -3.13 -43.15
C LEU A 343 -31.68 -4.33 -44.11
N ARG A 344 -31.20 -4.12 -45.34
CA ARG A 344 -30.92 -5.20 -46.30
C ARG A 344 -29.84 -6.15 -45.74
N PRO A 345 -30.04 -7.47 -45.77
CA PRO A 345 -28.95 -8.42 -45.53
C PRO A 345 -28.00 -8.42 -46.73
N GLY A 346 -26.74 -8.05 -46.48
CA GLY A 346 -25.64 -8.19 -47.45
C GLY A 346 -25.18 -9.66 -47.57
N PRO A 347 -24.59 -10.03 -48.72
CA PRO A 347 -24.20 -11.41 -49.01
C PRO A 347 -23.02 -11.87 -48.16
N HIS A 348 -23.09 -13.11 -47.70
CA HIS A 348 -22.00 -13.86 -47.08
C HIS A 348 -20.79 -13.92 -48.03
N SER A 349 -19.66 -13.40 -47.57
CA SER A 349 -18.35 -13.67 -48.16
C SER A 349 -17.76 -14.89 -47.45
N ASP A 350 -17.60 -15.99 -48.20
CA ASP A 350 -16.77 -17.13 -47.84
C ASP A 350 -15.29 -16.68 -47.78
N GLU A 351 -14.75 -16.46 -46.59
CA GLU A 351 -13.30 -16.41 -46.41
C GLU A 351 -12.74 -17.83 -46.26
N THR A 352 -12.22 -18.29 -47.39
CA THR A 352 -11.32 -19.44 -47.49
C THR A 352 -10.05 -19.14 -46.70
N ILE A 353 -9.88 -19.82 -45.56
CA ILE A 353 -8.65 -19.80 -44.76
C ILE A 353 -7.57 -20.57 -45.54
N LEU A 354 -6.71 -19.83 -46.24
CA LEU A 354 -5.43 -20.35 -46.74
C LEU A 354 -4.44 -20.43 -45.57
N LEU A 355 -4.24 -21.64 -45.03
CA LEU A 355 -3.09 -21.96 -44.19
C LEU A 355 -1.80 -21.87 -45.02
N THR A 356 -1.11 -20.74 -44.94
CA THR A 356 0.30 -20.66 -45.33
C THR A 356 1.15 -21.21 -44.17
N THR A 357 1.58 -22.46 -44.31
CA THR A 357 2.62 -23.06 -43.46
C THR A 357 3.94 -22.32 -43.70
N VAL A 358 4.35 -21.49 -42.74
CA VAL A 358 5.69 -20.91 -42.68
C VAL A 358 6.68 -22.03 -42.32
N ARG A 359 7.50 -22.41 -43.30
CA ARG A 359 8.54 -23.43 -43.20
C ARG A 359 9.79 -22.79 -42.59
N ASN A 360 10.24 -23.32 -41.46
CA ASN A 360 11.39 -22.83 -40.70
C ASN A 360 12.71 -23.25 -41.39
N PRO A 361 13.59 -22.32 -41.82
CA PRO A 361 14.87 -22.65 -42.45
C PRO A 361 15.98 -22.71 -41.40
N ALA A 362 16.13 -23.85 -40.71
CA ALA A 362 17.24 -24.07 -39.79
C ALA A 362 17.87 -25.48 -39.86
N ASP A 363 17.41 -26.36 -40.75
CA ASP A 363 17.93 -27.73 -40.89
C ASP A 363 18.71 -27.93 -42.19
N ASP A 364 19.69 -27.08 -42.47
CA ASP A 364 20.68 -27.38 -43.51
C ASP A 364 22.07 -26.86 -43.14
N SER A 365 22.77 -27.62 -42.29
CA SER A 365 24.23 -27.60 -42.24
C SER A 365 24.75 -28.90 -41.63
N SER A 366 24.95 -29.88 -42.50
CA SER A 366 25.87 -30.99 -42.27
C SER A 366 26.72 -31.18 -43.53
N GLN A 367 27.99 -30.76 -43.45
CA GLN A 367 29.10 -31.41 -44.14
C GLN A 367 30.42 -31.04 -43.47
#